data_AF-A0A5B9ENC3-F1
#
_entry.id   AF-A0A5B9ENC3-F1
#
_cell.length_a   1.000
_cell.length_b   1.000
_cell.length_c   1.000
_cell.angle_alpha   90.00
_cell.angle_beta   90.00
_cell.angle_gamma   90.00
#
_symmetry.space_group_name_H-M   'P 1'
#
loop_
_entity.id
_entity.type
_entity.pdbx_description
1 polymer ?
#
loop_
_entity_poly.entity_id
_entity_poly.type
_entity_poly.pdbx_seq_one_letter_code
_entity_poly.pdbx_strand_id
1 'polypeptide(L)'
;MPHDRDDVWWRTLLNAASLPYPDSARHLAFHRCGLPIEAAAQGPGVAVGDNISAETHLADGRLLRVPGPVLEGRDDYLLVKRSQAADPLPRAVAWLKSEAQAFEERRQECETRLTFATL
;
A
#
# COMPACT_ATOMS: atom_id res chain seq x y z
N MET A 1 13.72 10.69 -4.31
CA MET A 1 14.51 10.26 -3.13
C MET A 1 13.87 9.00 -2.55
N PRO A 2 14.62 8.03 -2.00
CA PRO A 2 14.02 6.84 -1.43
C PRO A 2 13.21 7.22 -0.18
N HIS A 3 11.89 7.21 -0.33
CA HIS A 3 10.84 7.62 0.63
C HIS A 3 10.58 6.58 1.72
N ASP A 4 11.27 5.44 1.69
CA ASP A 4 11.12 4.35 2.66
C ASP A 4 12.17 4.39 3.79
N ARG A 5 13.04 5.43 3.79
CA ARG A 5 14.17 5.54 4.72
C ARG A 5 13.91 6.36 5.99
N ASP A 6 12.76 6.99 6.10
CA ASP A 6 12.42 7.90 7.19
C ASP A 6 11.07 7.55 7.84
N ASP A 7 10.69 8.31 8.86
CA ASP A 7 9.42 8.15 9.58
C ASP A 7 8.30 9.02 9.00
N VAL A 8 8.44 9.54 7.77
CA VAL A 8 7.47 10.45 7.15
C VAL A 8 6.08 9.83 7.06
N TRP A 9 5.98 8.56 6.65
CA TRP A 9 4.68 7.90 6.53
C TRP A 9 4.00 7.68 7.89
N TRP A 10 4.78 7.37 8.93
CA TRP A 10 4.25 7.27 10.29
C TRP A 10 3.79 8.62 10.83
N ARG A 11 4.58 9.69 10.61
CA ARG A 11 4.20 11.05 11.00
C ARG A 11 2.95 11.51 10.26
N THR A 12 2.88 11.26 8.96
CA THR A 12 1.72 11.61 8.12
C THR A 12 0.47 10.88 8.62
N LEU A 13 0.57 9.58 8.89
CA LEU A 13 -0.56 8.77 9.38
C LEU A 13 -1.04 9.26 10.76
N LEU A 14 -0.14 9.45 11.72
CA LEU A 14 -0.50 9.88 13.07
C LEU A 14 -1.05 11.31 13.07
N ASN A 15 -0.47 12.21 12.29
CA ASN A 15 -1.01 13.56 12.11
C ASN A 15 -2.43 13.53 11.52
N ALA A 16 -2.67 12.71 10.49
CA ALA A 16 -4.00 12.53 9.91
C ALA A 16 -5.01 11.95 10.92
N ALA A 17 -4.53 11.13 11.86
CA ALA A 17 -5.33 10.61 12.97
C ALA A 17 -5.45 11.59 14.16
N SER A 18 -4.87 12.80 14.08
CA SER A 18 -4.75 13.74 15.22
C SER A 18 -4.08 13.13 16.45
N LEU A 19 -3.13 12.21 16.24
CA LEU A 19 -2.35 11.55 17.26
C LEU A 19 -0.91 12.07 17.29
N PRO A 20 -0.29 12.17 18.47
CA PRO A 20 1.10 12.58 18.58
C PRO A 20 2.05 11.48 18.07
N TYR A 21 3.14 11.88 17.42
CA TYR A 21 4.24 10.97 17.13
C TYR A 21 5.10 10.78 18.40
N PRO A 22 5.30 9.54 18.91
CA PRO A 22 6.00 9.32 20.17
C PRO A 22 7.49 9.68 20.09
N ASP A 23 8.01 10.39 21.09
CA ASP A 23 9.45 10.72 21.17
C ASP A 23 10.35 9.47 21.31
N SER A 24 9.79 8.38 21.86
CA SER A 24 10.47 7.09 22.04
C SER A 24 10.23 6.10 20.90
N ALA A 25 9.62 6.54 19.79
CA ALA A 25 9.30 5.69 18.65
C ALA A 25 10.57 5.06 18.07
N ARG A 26 10.64 3.73 18.12
CA ARG A 26 11.65 2.95 17.40
C ARG A 26 11.02 2.45 16.10
N HIS A 27 11.63 2.79 14.98
CA HIS A 27 11.18 2.33 13.67
C HIS A 27 12.32 1.60 12.94
N LEU A 28 11.93 0.65 12.09
CA LEU A 28 12.82 0.02 11.13
C LEU A 28 12.56 0.66 9.77
N ALA A 29 13.60 1.19 9.15
CA ALA A 29 13.55 1.77 7.82
C ALA A 29 14.16 0.79 6.81
N PHE A 30 13.48 0.59 5.69
CA PHE A 30 13.91 -0.33 4.65
C PHE A 30 14.21 0.41 3.35
N HIS A 31 15.09 -0.15 2.53
CA HIS A 31 15.56 0.51 1.31
C HIS A 31 14.76 0.12 0.06
N ARG A 32 13.77 -0.77 0.19
CA ARG A 32 12.90 -1.23 -0.89
C ARG A 32 11.44 -1.18 -0.44
N CYS A 33 10.59 -0.76 -1.36
CA CYS A 33 9.14 -0.83 -1.20
C CYS A 33 8.72 -2.27 -0.92
N GLY A 34 7.71 -2.45 -0.05
CA GLY A 34 7.15 -3.76 0.32
C GLY A 34 7.89 -4.50 1.45
N LEU A 35 9.17 -4.23 1.72
CA LEU A 35 9.88 -4.86 2.85
C LEU A 35 9.27 -4.58 4.24
N PRO A 36 8.72 -3.38 4.53
CA PRO A 36 8.03 -3.16 5.80
C PRO A 36 6.80 -4.07 5.98
N ILE A 37 6.04 -4.31 4.90
CA ILE A 37 4.87 -5.19 4.90
C ILE A 37 5.28 -6.64 5.12
N GLU A 38 6.31 -7.11 4.41
CA GLU A 38 6.84 -8.47 4.61
C GLU A 38 7.36 -8.65 6.04
N ALA A 39 8.09 -7.66 6.58
CA ALA A 39 8.60 -7.72 7.95
C ALA A 39 7.46 -7.80 8.99
N ALA A 40 6.38 -7.05 8.79
CA ALA A 40 5.18 -7.14 9.63
C ALA A 40 4.49 -8.51 9.49
N ALA A 41 4.45 -9.08 8.28
CA ALA A 41 3.84 -10.38 8.02
C ALA A 41 4.63 -11.58 8.59
N GLN A 42 5.86 -11.36 9.07
CA GLN A 42 6.73 -12.40 9.65
C GLN A 42 6.75 -12.38 11.19
N GLY A 43 6.10 -11.43 11.86
CA GLY A 43 6.15 -11.37 13.33
C GLY A 43 5.73 -10.04 13.94
N PRO A 44 6.25 -9.68 15.14
CA PRO A 44 5.70 -8.57 15.93
C PRO A 44 6.06 -7.24 15.28
N GLY A 45 5.09 -6.65 14.59
CA GLY A 45 5.23 -5.32 14.02
C GLY A 45 3.94 -4.82 13.41
N VAL A 46 3.90 -3.51 13.22
CA VAL A 46 2.90 -2.83 12.40
C VAL A 46 3.68 -2.07 11.33
N ALA A 47 3.12 -2.00 10.13
CA ALA A 47 3.71 -1.27 9.03
C ALA A 47 2.67 -0.35 8.40
N VAL A 48 3.11 0.83 7.97
CA VAL A 48 2.37 1.65 7.01
C VAL A 48 2.80 1.19 5.63
N GLY A 49 1.85 0.83 4.79
CA GLY A 49 2.10 0.42 3.41
C GLY A 49 0.86 0.53 2.56
N ASP A 50 1.03 0.29 1.26
CA ASP A 50 -0.03 0.38 0.27
C ASP A 50 -0.86 -0.91 0.20
N ASN A 51 -2.06 -0.77 -0.39
CA ASN A 51 -3.00 -1.89 -0.52
C ASN A 51 -2.48 -3.00 -1.43
N ILE A 52 -1.64 -2.68 -2.42
CA ILE A 52 -1.18 -3.64 -3.43
C ILE A 52 -0.16 -4.58 -2.80
N SER A 53 0.85 -4.03 -2.12
CA SER A 53 1.87 -4.81 -1.42
C SER A 53 1.29 -5.65 -0.28
N ALA A 54 0.21 -5.19 0.35
CA ALA A 54 -0.43 -5.89 1.47
C ALA A 54 -1.49 -6.93 1.05
N GLU A 55 -1.97 -6.92 -0.21
CA GLU A 55 -3.13 -7.71 -0.68
C GLU A 55 -3.00 -9.19 -0.31
N THR A 56 -1.91 -9.84 -0.75
CA THR A 56 -1.70 -11.27 -0.53
C THR A 56 -1.65 -11.61 0.96
N HIS A 57 -0.94 -10.82 1.77
CA HIS A 57 -0.82 -11.09 3.19
C HIS A 57 -2.13 -10.87 3.96
N LEU A 58 -2.97 -9.93 3.53
CA LEU A 58 -4.31 -9.72 4.08
C LEU A 58 -5.24 -10.88 3.70
N ALA A 59 -5.20 -11.32 2.43
CA ALA A 59 -6.00 -12.44 1.94
C ALA A 59 -5.65 -13.77 2.64
N ASP A 60 -4.35 -13.99 2.91
CA ASP A 60 -3.84 -15.17 3.61
C ASP A 60 -4.01 -15.09 5.13
N GLY A 61 -4.55 -13.99 5.67
CA GLY A 61 -4.71 -13.77 7.11
C GLY A 61 -3.39 -13.60 7.88
N ARG A 62 -2.28 -13.37 7.16
CA ARG A 62 -0.96 -13.10 7.75
C ARG A 62 -0.83 -11.67 8.27
N LEU A 63 -1.62 -10.75 7.72
CA LEU A 63 -1.77 -9.39 8.19
C LEU A 63 -3.23 -9.09 8.52
N LEU A 64 -3.42 -8.15 9.44
CA LEU A 64 -4.71 -7.54 9.73
C LEU A 64 -4.61 -6.04 9.46
N ARG A 65 -5.64 -5.49 8.80
CA ARG A 65 -5.74 -4.04 8.60
C ARG A 65 -6.15 -3.38 9.91
N VAL A 66 -5.34 -2.45 10.38
CA VAL A 66 -5.67 -1.61 11.54
C VAL A 66 -6.61 -0.48 11.07
N PRO A 67 -7.73 -0.23 11.78
CA PRO A 67 -8.60 0.92 11.48
C PRO A 67 -7.83 2.24 11.58
N GLY A 68 -8.02 3.14 10.62
CA GLY A 68 -7.32 4.42 10.62
C GLY A 68 -7.52 5.21 9.33
N PRO A 69 -6.93 6.41 9.26
CA PRO A 69 -7.01 7.23 8.06
C PRO A 69 -6.32 6.54 6.89
N VAL A 70 -6.96 6.61 5.72
CA VAL A 70 -6.36 6.23 4.44
C VAL A 70 -5.66 7.46 3.89
N LEU A 71 -4.36 7.33 3.60
CA LEU A 71 -3.56 8.40 3.02
C LEU A 71 -3.62 8.29 1.49
N GLU A 72 -3.84 9.42 0.82
CA GLU A 72 -3.73 9.51 -0.63
C GLU A 72 -2.29 9.24 -1.09
N GLY A 73 -2.16 8.53 -2.22
CA GLY A 73 -0.87 8.32 -2.86
C GLY A 73 -0.23 9.65 -3.24
N ARG A 74 1.09 9.78 -3.03
CA ARG A 74 1.78 11.06 -3.20
C ARG A 74 2.24 11.35 -4.63
N ASP A 75 2.42 10.30 -5.42
CA ASP A 75 3.10 10.36 -6.72
C ASP A 75 2.19 9.89 -7.85
N ASP A 76 2.23 10.63 -8.97
CA ASP A 76 1.60 10.23 -10.22
C ASP A 76 2.49 9.20 -10.96
N TYR A 77 1.89 8.10 -11.38
CA TYR A 77 2.55 7.11 -12.24
C TYR A 77 2.37 7.49 -13.71
N LEU A 78 3.47 7.85 -14.38
CA LEU A 78 3.45 8.27 -15.78
C LEU A 78 3.94 7.15 -16.70
N LEU A 79 3.16 6.85 -17.74
CA LEU A 79 3.58 5.96 -18.83
C LEU A 79 4.10 6.81 -19.99
N VAL A 80 5.38 6.67 -20.31
CA VAL A 80 6.05 7.44 -21.36
C VAL A 80 6.48 6.55 -22.52
N LYS A 81 6.31 7.04 -23.76
CA LYS A 81 6.84 6.39 -24.97
C LYS A 81 7.85 7.28 -25.68
N ARG A 82 8.73 6.66 -26.47
CA ARG A 82 9.53 7.41 -27.46
C ARG A 82 8.64 7.83 -28.63
N SER A 83 8.81 9.06 -29.10
CA SER A 83 7.94 9.67 -30.13
C SER A 83 7.85 8.85 -31.42
N GLN A 84 8.94 8.21 -31.83
CA GLN A 84 9.08 7.48 -33.11
C GLN A 84 8.71 5.98 -33.04
N ALA A 85 8.30 5.46 -31.88
CA ALA A 85 7.88 4.07 -31.77
C ALA A 85 6.42 3.90 -32.22
N ALA A 86 6.09 2.71 -32.75
CA ALA A 86 4.71 2.24 -32.81
C ALA A 86 4.02 2.48 -31.45
N ASP A 87 2.72 2.75 -31.43
CA ASP A 87 2.04 3.20 -30.22
C ASP A 87 1.32 2.07 -29.48
N PRO A 88 1.98 1.32 -28.58
CA PRO A 88 1.32 0.36 -27.73
C PRO A 88 0.60 1.03 -26.55
N LEU A 89 0.74 2.35 -26.35
CA LEU A 89 0.23 3.02 -25.15
C LEU A 89 -1.27 2.80 -24.96
N PRO A 90 -2.14 2.94 -25.98
CA PRO A 90 -3.58 2.74 -25.76
C PRO A 90 -3.89 1.33 -25.26
N ARG A 91 -3.20 0.31 -25.80
CA ARG A 91 -3.39 -1.08 -25.38
C ARG A 91 -2.81 -1.34 -23.99
N ALA A 92 -1.63 -0.81 -23.70
CA ALA A 92 -1.00 -0.92 -22.38
C ALA A 92 -1.85 -0.22 -21.30
N VAL A 93 -2.38 0.97 -21.59
CA VAL A 93 -3.27 1.70 -20.68
C VAL A 93 -4.59 0.95 -20.48
N ALA A 94 -5.18 0.40 -21.55
CA ALA A 94 -6.40 -0.40 -21.43
C ALA A 94 -6.17 -1.63 -20.54
N TRP A 95 -5.04 -2.32 -20.72
CA TRP A 95 -4.65 -3.44 -19.87
C TRP A 95 -4.39 -3.01 -18.41
N LEU A 96 -3.63 -1.94 -18.18
CA LEU A 96 -3.39 -1.45 -16.82
C LEU A 96 -4.69 -1.08 -16.10
N LYS A 97 -5.66 -0.51 -16.81
CA LYS A 97 -7.00 -0.22 -16.27
C LYS A 97 -7.78 -1.50 -15.93
N SER A 98 -7.69 -2.55 -16.75
CA SER A 98 -8.33 -3.82 -16.43
C SER A 98 -7.68 -4.51 -15.22
N GLU A 99 -6.36 -4.45 -15.10
CA GLU A 99 -5.66 -4.97 -13.92
C GLU A 99 -6.07 -4.21 -12.65
N ALA A 100 -6.14 -2.87 -12.72
CA ALA A 100 -6.58 -2.05 -11.60
C ALA A 100 -8.02 -2.34 -11.17
N GLN A 101 -8.93 -2.55 -12.14
CA GLN A 101 -10.30 -2.93 -11.85
C GLN A 101 -10.37 -4.31 -11.17
N ALA A 102 -9.67 -5.31 -11.73
CA ALA A 102 -9.66 -6.66 -11.16
C ALA A 102 -9.06 -6.68 -9.74
N PHE A 103 -8.07 -5.84 -9.47
CA PHE A 103 -7.52 -5.64 -8.13
C PHE A 103 -8.56 -5.08 -7.15
N GLU A 104 -9.29 -4.04 -7.56
CA GLU A 104 -10.31 -3.42 -6.72
C GLU A 104 -11.46 -4.39 -6.39
N GLU A 105 -11.88 -5.21 -7.37
CA GLU A 105 -12.88 -6.26 -7.17
C GLU A 105 -12.42 -7.29 -6.12
N ARG A 106 -11.19 -7.82 -6.22
CA ARG A 106 -10.63 -8.75 -5.22
C ARG A 106 -10.51 -8.12 -3.84
N ARG A 107 -10.11 -6.85 -3.76
CA ARG A 107 -10.01 -6.10 -2.50
C ARG A 107 -11.38 -6.00 -1.82
N GLN A 108 -12.41 -5.61 -2.57
CA GLN A 108 -13.79 -5.50 -2.09
C GLN A 108 -14.31 -6.84 -1.53
N GLU A 109 -14.01 -7.96 -2.22
CA GLU A 109 -14.36 -9.31 -1.77
C GLU A 109 -13.66 -9.67 -0.45
N CYS A 110 -12.36 -9.38 -0.32
CA CYS A 110 -11.60 -9.65 0.91
C CYS A 110 -12.11 -8.82 2.10
N GLU A 111 -12.39 -7.53 1.89
CA GLU A 111 -12.93 -6.65 2.94
C GLU A 111 -14.33 -7.10 3.39
N THR A 112 -15.15 -7.53 2.43
CA THR A 112 -16.48 -8.09 2.72
C THR A 112 -16.35 -9.35 3.57
N ARG A 113 -15.44 -10.28 3.23
CA ARG A 113 -15.18 -11.51 3.99
C ARG A 113 -14.68 -11.22 5.42
N LEU A 114 -13.76 -10.26 5.59
CA LEU A 114 -13.24 -9.87 6.90
C LEU A 114 -14.33 -9.23 7.78
N THR A 115 -15.25 -8.45 7.18
CA THR A 115 -16.37 -7.85 7.89
C THR A 115 -17.34 -8.90 8.42
N PHE A 116 -17.65 -9.94 7.63
CA PHE A 116 -18.56 -11.02 8.05
C PHE A 116 -17.95 -12.00 9.06
N ALA A 117 -16.62 -12.14 9.10
CA ALA A 117 -15.95 -13.03 10.05
C ALA A 117 -15.85 -12.46 11.48
N THR A 118 -16.20 -11.18 11.67
CA THR A 118 -16.09 -10.46 12.96
C THR A 118 -17.46 -10.24 13.65
N LEU A 119 -18.55 -10.79 13.08
CA LEU A 119 -19.91 -10.81 13.63
C LEU A 119 -20.27 -12.20 14.15
#